data_AF-X1G8S4-F1
#
_entry.id   AF-X1G8S4-F1
#
_cell.length_a   1.000
_cell.length_b   1.000
_cell.length_c   1.000
_cell.angle_alpha   90.00
_cell.angle_beta   90.00
_cell.angle_gamma   90.00
#
_symmetry.space_group_name_H-M   'P 1'
#
loop_
_entity.id
_entity.type
_entity.pdbx_description
1 polymer ?
#
loop_
_entity_poly.entity_id
_entity_poly.type
_entity_poly.pdbx_seq_one_letter_code
_entity_poly.pdbx_strand_id
1 'polypeptide(L)' 'MGLKTLGPVSANFILTLYEKNKIIFTPKDVIEITGLRDKYLYRFIQQLIERELILRLKPGKYFVISQEIGKQSNL' A
#
# COMPACT_ATOMS: atom_id res chain seq x y z
N MET A 1 15.21 -10.94 14.49
CA MET A 1 14.65 -10.45 13.21
C MET A 1 13.30 -9.82 13.53
N GLY A 2 13.22 -8.49 13.65
CA GLY A 2 11.98 -7.83 14.09
C GLY A 2 10.92 -7.88 13.00
N LEU A 3 9.68 -8.24 13.35
CA LEU A 3 8.52 -8.14 12.47
C LEU A 3 8.40 -6.68 12.00
N LYS A 4 8.78 -6.41 10.74
CA LYS A 4 8.59 -5.09 10.12
C LYS A 4 7.10 -4.93 9.84
N THR A 5 6.35 -4.46 10.83
CA THR A 5 4.94 -4.15 10.65
C THR A 5 4.76 -3.07 9.57
N LEU A 6 3.60 -3.10 8.91
CA LEU A 6 3.13 -1.95 8.16
C LEU A 6 2.92 -0.81 9.15
N GLY A 7 3.49 0.37 8.87
CA GLY A 7 3.11 1.56 9.61
C GLY A 7 1.60 1.81 9.47
N PRO A 8 0.97 2.51 10.42
CA PRO A 8 -0.50 2.64 10.48
C PRO A 8 -1.10 3.21 9.18
N VAL A 9 -0.41 4.15 8.54
CA VAL A 9 -0.86 4.73 7.25
C VAL A 9 -0.82 3.71 6.12
N SER A 10 0.24 2.90 6.03
CA SER A 10 0.36 1.86 5.00
C SER A 10 -0.66 0.74 5.22
N ALA A 11 -0.87 0.32 6.46
CA ALA A 11 -1.88 -0.69 6.81
C ALA A 11 -3.28 -0.21 6.43
N ASN A 12 -3.65 1.00 6.85
CA ASN A 12 -4.94 1.60 6.52
C ASN A 12 -5.14 1.71 5.00
N PHE A 13 -4.13 2.18 4.26
CA PHE A 13 -4.20 2.31 2.81
C PHE A 13 -4.49 0.97 2.12
N ILE A 14 -3.74 -0.09 2.47
CA ILE A 14 -3.92 -1.42 1.87
C ILE A 14 -5.29 -2.00 2.22
N LEU A 15 -5.71 -1.91 3.48
CA LEU A 15 -7.05 -2.36 3.92
C LEU A 15 -8.17 -1.63 3.16
N THR A 16 -8.09 -0.31 3.04
CA THR A 16 -9.10 0.46 2.30
C THR A 16 -9.14 0.10 0.81
N LEU A 17 -7.99 -0.21 0.19
CA LEU A 17 -7.98 -0.72 -1.20
C LEU A 17 -8.69 -2.07 -1.31
N TYR A 18 -8.48 -2.99 -0.36
CA TYR A 18 -9.18 -4.27 -0.30
C TYR A 18 -10.68 -4.11 -0.10
N GLU A 19 -11.11 -3.28 0.86
CA GLU A 19 -12.53 -2.99 1.12
C GLU A 19 -13.22 -2.38 -0.11
N LYS A 20 -12.50 -1.59 -0.90
CA LYS A 20 -13.00 -1.01 -2.17
C LYS A 20 -12.87 -1.95 -3.37
N ASN A 21 -12.43 -3.19 -3.18
CA ASN A 21 -12.12 -4.17 -4.22
C ASN A 21 -11.22 -3.58 -5.34
N LYS A 22 -10.25 -2.75 -4.94
CA LYS A 22 -9.42 -1.95 -5.83
C LYS A 22 -7.98 -2.44 -5.84
N ILE A 23 -7.73 -3.46 -6.65
CA ILE A 23 -6.39 -4.07 -6.83
C ILE A 23 -5.43 -3.22 -7.66
N ILE A 24 -5.95 -2.27 -8.46
CA ILE A 24 -5.15 -1.31 -9.24
C ILE A 24 -5.50 0.10 -8.77
N PHE A 25 -4.48 0.89 -8.45
CA PHE A 25 -4.64 2.25 -7.95
C PHE A 25 -3.67 3.23 -8.60
N THR A 26 -3.94 4.51 -8.37
CA THR A 26 -3.21 5.67 -8.89
C THR A 26 -2.68 6.54 -7.76
N PRO A 27 -1.76 7.48 -8.02
CA PRO A 27 -1.33 8.44 -7.00
C PRO A 27 -2.49 9.26 -6.42
N LYS A 28 -3.55 9.51 -7.21
CA LYS A 28 -4.77 10.18 -6.74
C LYS A 28 -5.46 9.38 -5.63
N ASP A 29 -5.56 8.06 -5.79
CA ASP A 29 -6.16 7.17 -4.80
C ASP A 29 -5.37 7.18 -3.49
N VAL A 30 -4.04 7.28 -3.57
CA VAL A 30 -3.19 7.42 -2.38
C VAL A 30 -3.54 8.69 -1.62
N ILE A 31 -3.64 9.83 -2.30
CA ILE A 31 -3.99 11.11 -1.68
C ILE A 31 -5.40 11.03 -1.06
N GLU A 32 -6.38 10.52 -1.80
CA GLU A 32 -7.77 10.41 -1.35
C GLU A 32 -7.92 9.51 -0.12
N ILE A 33 -7.18 8.39 -0.05
CA ILE A 33 -7.29 7.42 1.06
C ILE A 33 -6.43 7.84 2.27
N THR A 34 -5.23 8.35 2.04
CA THR A 34 -4.26 8.62 3.12
C THR A 34 -4.27 10.07 3.61
N GLY A 35 -4.85 10.99 2.85
CA GLY A 35 -4.78 12.43 3.12
C GLY A 35 -3.37 13.01 3.02
N LEU A 36 -2.41 12.26 2.46
CA LEU A 36 -1.03 12.72 2.34
C LEU A 36 -0.93 13.92 1.38
N ARG A 37 -0.12 14.91 1.78
CA ARG A 37 0.30 15.99 0.87
C ARG A 37 1.14 15.42 -0.28
N ASP A 38 1.00 15.98 -1.48
CA ASP A 38 1.69 15.56 -2.70
C ASP A 38 3.20 15.37 -2.53
N LYS A 39 3.86 16.20 -1.72
CA LYS A 39 5.30 16.08 -1.45
C LYS A 39 5.73 14.76 -0.77
N TYR A 40 4.81 14.05 -0.14
CA TYR A 40 5.08 12.75 0.50
C TYR A 40 4.59 11.55 -0.31
N LEU A 41 3.83 11.80 -1.38
CA LEU A 41 3.17 10.78 -2.19
C LEU A 41 4.16 9.76 -2.77
N TYR A 42 5.18 10.26 -3.49
CA TYR A 42 6.16 9.38 -4.13
C TYR A 42 7.02 8.63 -3.12
N ARG A 43 7.35 9.25 -1.98
CA ARG A 43 8.07 8.58 -0.90
C ARG A 43 7.25 7.45 -0.30
N PHE A 44 5.95 7.68 -0.07
CA PHE A 44 5.04 6.66 0.45
C PHE A 44 4.90 5.49 -0.54
N ILE A 45 4.67 5.78 -1.82
CA ILE A 45 4.61 4.76 -2.87
C ILE A 45 5.92 3.96 -2.94
N GLN A 46 7.06 4.64 -2.89
CA GLN A 46 8.36 3.98 -2.93
C GLN A 46 8.56 3.04 -1.73
N GLN A 47 8.16 3.46 -0.53
CA GLN A 47 8.19 2.59 0.65
C GLN A 47 7.32 1.35 0.51
N LEU A 48 6.17 1.44 -0.16
CA LEU A 48 5.32 0.27 -0.42
C LEU A 48 5.95 -0.67 -1.45
N ILE A 49 6.64 -0.14 -2.46
CA ILE A 49 7.39 -0.92 -3.46
C ILE A 49 8.57 -1.64 -2.79
N GLU A 50 9.35 -0.94 -1.97
CA GLU A 50 10.50 -1.50 -1.23
C GLU A 50 10.09 -2.61 -0.25
N ARG A 51 8.81 -2.63 0.14
CA ARG A 51 8.22 -3.64 1.02
C ARG A 51 7.48 -4.74 0.26
N GLU A 52 7.52 -4.72 -1.08
CA GLU A 52 6.86 -5.69 -1.95
C GLU A 52 5.34 -5.81 -1.72
N LEU A 53 4.71 -4.71 -1.30
CA LEU A 53 3.26 -4.63 -1.09
C LEU A 53 2.54 -4.22 -2.37
N ILE A 54 3.25 -3.51 -3.25
CA ILE A 54 2.73 -3.01 -4.51
C ILE A 54 3.77 -3.18 -5.62
N LEU A 55 3.30 -3.27 -6.86
CA LEU A 55 4.13 -3.23 -8.07
C LEU A 55 3.71 -2.03 -8.92
N ARG A 56 4.68 -1.41 -9.59
CA ARG A 56 4.39 -0.42 -10.61
C ARG A 56 4.10 -1.14 -11.93
N LEU A 57 2.89 -0.98 -12.46
CA LEU A 57 2.52 -1.52 -13.76
C LEU A 57 3.03 -0.63 -14.90
N LYS A 58 2.79 0.68 -14.75
CA LYS A 58 3.23 1.72 -15.68
C LYS A 58 3.26 3.07 -14.94
N PRO A 59 3.76 4.16 -15.54
CA PRO A 59 3.70 5.47 -14.91
C PRO A 59 2.29 5.81 -14.43
N GLY A 60 2.16 6.14 -13.14
CA GLY A 60 0.88 6.51 -12.51
C GLY A 60 -0.10 5.36 -12.26
N LYS A 61 0.27 4.09 -12.49
CA LYS A 61 -0.57 2.92 -12.15
C LYS A 61 0.22 1.87 -11.39
N TYR A 62 -0.38 1.43 -10.29
CA TYR A 62 0.20 0.47 -9.36
C TYR A 62 -0.79 -0.67 -9.10
N PHE A 63 -0.25 -1.85 -8.89
CA PHE A 63 -0.99 -3.06 -8.53
C PHE A 63 -0.67 -3.43 -7.10
N VAL A 64 -1.67 -3.75 -6.29
CA VAL A 64 -1.47 -4.32 -4.96
C VAL A 64 -1.07 -5.78 -5.14
N ILE A 65 0.12 -6.16 -4.70
CA ILE A 65 0.49 -7.56 -4.65
C ILE A 65 -0.31 -8.14 -3.50
N SER A 66 -1.30 -8.98 -3.79
CA SER A 66 -1.96 -9.77 -2.75
C SER A 66 -0.95 -10.71 -2.13
N GLN A 67 -0.31 -10.23 -1.07
CA GLN A 67 0.32 -11.05 -0.07
C GLN A 67 -0.52 -10.85 1.18
N GLU A 68 -1.45 -11.77 1.39
CA GLU A 68 -2.01 -12.17 2.68
C GLU A 68 -1.47 -11.29 3.81
N ILE A 69 -2.27 -10.31 4.24
CA ILE A 69 -1.93 -9.36 5.30
C ILE A 69 -1.61 -10.17 6.57
N GLY A 70 -0.35 -10.56 6.74
CA GLY A 70 0.06 -11.52 7.77
C GLY A 70 -0.57 -12.89 7.54
N LYS A 71 0.23 -13.92 7.32
CA LYS A 71 0.57 -14.79 8.46
C LYS A 71 0.48 -14.07 9.83
N GLN A 72 -0.74 -13.82 10.32
CA GLN A 72 -1.04 -14.03 11.72
C GLN A 72 -1.28 -15.54 11.85
N SER A 73 -0.25 -16.34 12.11
CA SER A 73 0.16 -16.72 13.47
C SER A 73 -0.99 -17.39 14.24
N ASN A 74 -0.90 -18.73 14.28
CA ASN A 74 -1.58 -19.72 15.15
C ASN A 74 -3.04 -20.08 14.83
N LEU A 75 -3.20 -21.11 14.00
CA LEU A 75 -3.98 -22.29 14.40
C LEU A 75 -3.08 -23.21 15.22
#